data_AF-R7FH49-F1
#
_entry.id   AF-R7FH49-F1
#
_cell.length_a   1.000
_cell.length_b   1.000
_cell.length_c   1.000
_cell.angle_alpha   90.00
_cell.angle_beta   90.00
_cell.angle_gamma   90.00
#
_symmetry.space_group_name_H-M   'P 1'
#
loop_
_entity.id
_entity.type
_entity.pdbx_description
1 polymer ?
#
loop_
_entity_poly.entity_id
_entity_poly.type
_entity_poly.pdbx_seq_one_letter_code
_entity_poly.pdbx_strand_id
1 'polypeptide(L)'
;MVIFTYKDYIKQKEYDKALFGLWNAIQKNKNQEVYKSNLCVSVMEDKEEYILCSGEDIEEENKEKITKNKVNHEHDKIFRTVLSKKIDLAKFLNKFLSLKIKTEELEKYNNSYINQRFKNREADVVYRIKNQNIFLLIEHQTKIDKKMPIRLLEYSTEIMESAIEDKKYKTEPRVIPIVLYTGKAKWNVNEDTKVSQQLFEEVKIIDGKFNLIDINNFSEEELIEDDIFITKMMLVEKCKDTEKIAETLYKITKIIKEEDKTTFKKIIKEIWAEKIGTENTNKILKKLDEGDDSMLAVIEMIREENQRYINIGRKEGRKEGKVQQIQEIVQKMLNKKMTEDIIQEVTGLKKEEIDKIKQETL
;
A
#
# COMPACT_ATOMS: atom_id res chain seq x y z
N MET A 1 17.70 -0.97 5.77
CA MET A 1 16.89 -0.60 4.59
C MET A 1 17.73 -0.84 3.36
N VAL A 2 17.22 -1.57 2.36
CA VAL A 2 17.86 -1.59 1.03
C VAL A 2 16.89 -0.85 0.13
N ILE A 3 17.30 0.33 -0.29
CA ILE A 3 16.60 1.08 -1.34
C ILE A 3 16.97 0.38 -2.63
N PHE A 4 15.97 -0.07 -3.37
CA PHE A 4 16.23 -0.64 -4.68
C PHE A 4 16.54 0.51 -5.65
N THR A 5 17.72 0.46 -6.25
CA THR A 5 18.19 1.46 -7.22
C THR A 5 18.12 0.90 -8.64
N TYR A 6 18.22 1.77 -9.65
CA TYR A 6 18.35 1.33 -11.03
C TYR A 6 19.58 0.42 -11.23
N LYS A 7 20.65 0.61 -10.47
CA LYS A 7 21.82 -0.29 -10.49
C LYS A 7 21.48 -1.69 -9.98
N ASP A 8 20.63 -1.81 -8.97
CA ASP A 8 20.16 -3.10 -8.45
C ASP A 8 19.28 -3.81 -9.50
N TYR A 9 18.44 -3.04 -10.20
CA TYR A 9 17.64 -3.53 -11.32
C TYR A 9 18.50 -4.08 -12.48
N ILE A 10 19.49 -3.33 -12.96
CA ILE A 10 20.38 -3.78 -14.04
C ILE A 10 21.13 -5.05 -13.63
N LYS A 11 21.61 -5.10 -12.39
CA LYS A 11 22.27 -6.29 -11.86
C LYS A 11 21.36 -7.51 -11.89
N GLN A 12 20.09 -7.38 -11.49
CA GLN A 12 19.11 -8.47 -11.56
C GLN A 12 18.86 -8.91 -13.01
N LYS A 13 18.69 -7.97 -13.93
CA LYS A 13 18.51 -8.25 -15.36
C LYS A 13 19.70 -8.98 -15.98
N GLU A 14 20.92 -8.66 -15.57
CA GLU A 14 22.13 -9.38 -15.99
C GLU A 14 22.17 -10.81 -15.45
N TYR A 15 21.76 -11.03 -14.19
CA TYR A 15 21.59 -12.38 -13.64
C TYR A 15 20.54 -13.18 -14.41
N ASP A 16 19.39 -12.57 -14.73
CA ASP A 16 18.33 -13.23 -15.50
C ASP A 16 18.79 -13.57 -16.93
N LYS A 17 19.54 -12.67 -17.59
CA LYS A 17 20.17 -12.95 -18.89
C LYS A 17 21.22 -14.05 -18.81
N ALA A 18 22.04 -14.07 -17.77
CA ALA A 18 23.04 -15.11 -17.55
C ALA A 18 22.36 -16.47 -17.29
N LEU A 19 21.33 -16.51 -16.45
CA LEU A 19 20.51 -17.70 -16.18
C LEU A 19 19.77 -18.17 -17.44
N PHE A 20 19.21 -17.26 -18.23
CA PHE A 20 18.58 -17.60 -19.51
C PHE A 20 19.59 -18.09 -20.55
N GLY A 21 20.79 -17.51 -20.60
CA GLY A 21 21.91 -17.99 -21.41
C GLY A 21 22.37 -19.39 -21.01
N LEU A 22 22.49 -19.64 -19.70
CA LEU A 22 22.81 -20.95 -19.12
C LEU A 22 21.70 -21.97 -19.40
N TRP A 23 20.44 -21.56 -19.27
CA TRP A 23 19.28 -22.38 -19.59
C TRP A 23 19.25 -22.74 -21.08
N ASN A 24 19.48 -21.79 -21.99
CA ASN A 24 19.59 -22.07 -23.42
C ASN A 24 20.77 -22.97 -23.76
N ALA A 25 21.92 -22.78 -23.11
CA ALA A 25 23.08 -23.66 -23.27
C ALA A 25 22.78 -25.08 -22.77
N ILE A 26 22.09 -25.21 -21.64
CA ILE A 26 21.59 -26.49 -21.10
C ILE A 26 20.58 -27.12 -22.07
N GLN A 27 19.66 -26.35 -22.66
CA GLN A 27 18.69 -26.87 -23.65
C GLN A 27 19.39 -27.31 -24.95
N LYS A 28 20.41 -26.58 -25.40
CA LYS A 28 21.24 -26.97 -26.56
C LYS A 28 21.99 -28.27 -26.30
N ASN A 29 22.51 -28.45 -25.09
CA ASN A 29 23.16 -29.70 -24.65
C ASN A 29 22.16 -30.84 -24.41
N LYS A 30 20.91 -30.55 -24.03
CA LYS A 30 19.87 -31.56 -23.81
C LYS A 30 19.39 -32.25 -25.09
N ASN A 31 19.62 -31.69 -26.28
CA ASN A 31 19.36 -32.38 -27.54
C ASN A 31 20.38 -33.48 -27.88
N GLN A 32 21.47 -33.63 -27.11
CA GLN A 32 22.49 -34.66 -27.35
C GLN A 32 22.51 -35.81 -26.33
N GLU A 33 21.91 -35.69 -25.14
CA GLU A 33 21.88 -36.80 -24.17
C GLU A 33 20.53 -36.91 -23.41
N VAL A 34 19.58 -37.58 -24.07
CA VAL A 34 18.90 -38.81 -23.63
C VAL A 34 18.61 -39.01 -22.11
N TYR A 35 17.29 -38.98 -21.79
CA TYR A 35 16.55 -39.74 -20.75
C TYR A 35 16.78 -39.29 -19.27
N LYS A 36 15.78 -39.20 -18.37
CA LYS A 36 14.55 -39.99 -18.25
C LYS A 36 13.59 -39.29 -17.25
N SER A 37 12.32 -39.21 -17.66
CA SER A 37 11.05 -39.30 -16.89
C SER A 37 10.91 -38.55 -15.55
N ASN A 38 10.01 -37.58 -15.44
CA ASN A 38 8.55 -37.73 -15.25
C ASN A 38 8.21 -38.54 -13.98
N LEU A 39 7.66 -37.89 -12.94
CA LEU A 39 6.23 -37.64 -12.72
C LEU A 39 5.50 -38.89 -12.17
N CYS A 40 4.50 -38.63 -11.31
CA CYS A 40 3.51 -39.55 -10.69
C CYS A 40 3.92 -39.96 -9.25
N VAL A 41 3.02 -39.98 -8.25
CA VAL A 41 1.74 -40.73 -8.23
C VAL A 41 0.75 -40.18 -7.18
N SER A 42 -0.49 -39.96 -7.66
CA SER A 42 -1.88 -40.12 -7.14
C SER A 42 -2.18 -40.08 -5.62
N VAL A 43 -3.20 -39.34 -5.17
CA VAL A 43 -4.64 -39.74 -5.06
C VAL A 43 -4.85 -41.16 -4.52
N MET A 44 -5.37 -41.25 -3.29
CA MET A 44 -6.31 -42.29 -2.86
C MET A 44 -7.41 -41.61 -2.02
N GLU A 45 -8.65 -41.78 -2.49
CA GLU A 45 -9.90 -41.41 -1.82
C GLU A 45 -10.07 -42.27 -0.57
N ASP A 46 -10.67 -41.71 0.50
CA ASP A 46 -11.53 -42.51 1.38
C ASP A 46 -12.65 -41.62 1.95
N LYS A 47 -13.86 -42.14 1.84
CA LYS A 47 -15.15 -41.48 2.07
C LYS A 47 -15.39 -41.16 3.54
N GLU A 48 -15.94 -39.98 3.80
CA GLU A 48 -16.61 -39.63 5.06
C GLU A 48 -17.99 -40.33 5.13
N GLU A 49 -18.31 -40.89 6.31
CA GLU A 49 -19.67 -41.25 6.69
C GLU A 49 -20.08 -40.33 7.85
N TYR A 50 -21.03 -39.43 7.58
CA TYR A 50 -21.64 -38.54 8.57
C TYR A 50 -22.57 -39.35 9.48
N ILE A 51 -22.29 -39.37 10.78
CA ILE A 51 -23.25 -39.80 11.80
C ILE A 51 -24.01 -38.55 12.28
N LEU A 52 -25.32 -38.52 12.03
CA LEU A 52 -26.27 -37.58 12.62
C LEU A 52 -26.43 -37.92 14.11
N CYS A 53 -25.76 -37.17 15.00
CA CYS A 53 -25.96 -37.32 16.45
C CYS A 53 -27.22 -36.58 16.93
N SER A 54 -27.87 -37.19 17.92
CA SER A 54 -29.16 -36.81 18.49
C SER A 54 -29.05 -35.60 19.43
N GLY A 55 -30.18 -34.96 19.76
CA GLY A 55 -30.20 -33.72 20.57
C GLY A 55 -29.59 -33.83 21.98
N GLU A 56 -29.43 -35.04 22.53
CA GLU A 56 -28.78 -35.27 23.83
C GLU A 56 -27.24 -35.21 23.73
N ASP A 57 -26.67 -35.68 22.62
CA ASP A 57 -25.22 -35.64 22.36
C ASP A 57 -24.71 -34.19 22.22
N ILE A 58 -25.56 -33.30 21.67
CA ILE A 58 -25.27 -31.86 21.52
C ILE A 58 -25.26 -31.17 22.89
N GLU A 59 -26.13 -31.57 23.84
CA GLU A 59 -26.11 -31.02 25.20
C GLU A 59 -24.90 -31.50 26.00
N GLU A 60 -24.49 -32.75 25.85
CA GLU A 60 -23.31 -33.30 26.54
C GLU A 60 -22.01 -32.75 25.97
N GLU A 61 -21.88 -32.63 24.64
CA GLU A 61 -20.76 -31.93 24.01
C GLU A 61 -20.70 -30.46 24.42
N ASN A 62 -21.85 -29.78 24.51
CA ASN A 62 -21.90 -28.39 24.95
C ASN A 62 -21.56 -28.27 26.44
N LYS A 63 -22.01 -29.19 27.30
CA LYS A 63 -21.63 -29.22 28.73
C LYS A 63 -20.13 -29.52 28.89
N GLU A 64 -19.56 -30.43 28.11
CA GLU A 64 -18.11 -30.69 28.07
C GLU A 64 -17.30 -29.51 27.53
N LYS A 65 -17.76 -28.85 26.45
CA LYS A 65 -17.14 -27.65 25.90
C LYS A 65 -17.22 -26.50 26.90
N ILE A 66 -18.36 -26.31 27.57
CA ILE A 66 -18.56 -25.28 28.61
C ILE A 66 -17.69 -25.57 29.83
N THR A 67 -17.58 -26.83 30.30
CA THR A 67 -16.70 -27.20 31.42
C THR A 67 -15.22 -27.13 31.05
N LYS A 68 -14.82 -27.60 29.85
CA LYS A 68 -13.45 -27.43 29.34
C LYS A 68 -13.08 -25.96 29.19
N ASN A 69 -14.00 -25.11 28.70
CA ASN A 69 -13.79 -23.66 28.61
C ASN A 69 -13.70 -23.02 30.00
N LYS A 70 -14.56 -23.43 30.94
CA LYS A 70 -14.53 -22.96 32.33
C LYS A 70 -13.22 -23.32 33.03
N VAL A 71 -12.72 -24.55 32.85
CA VAL A 71 -11.44 -25.02 33.39
C VAL A 71 -10.25 -24.30 32.75
N ASN A 72 -10.24 -24.11 31.42
CA ASN A 72 -9.19 -23.31 30.76
C ASN A 72 -9.20 -21.87 31.29
N HIS A 73 -10.38 -21.23 31.40
CA HIS A 73 -10.52 -19.89 31.98
C HIS A 73 -10.05 -19.80 33.45
N GLU A 74 -10.19 -20.85 34.25
CA GLU A 74 -9.69 -20.89 35.62
C GLU A 74 -8.16 -21.01 35.66
N HIS A 75 -7.56 -21.87 34.83
CA HIS A 75 -6.10 -21.97 34.69
C HIS A 75 -5.47 -20.68 34.17
N ASP A 76 -6.06 -20.06 33.15
CA ASP A 76 -5.54 -18.82 32.58
C ASP A 76 -5.64 -17.64 33.56
N LYS A 77 -6.69 -17.59 34.39
CA LYS A 77 -6.80 -16.61 35.50
C LYS A 77 -5.70 -16.80 36.55
N ILE A 78 -5.36 -18.05 36.90
CA ILE A 78 -4.30 -18.37 37.85
C ILE A 78 -2.94 -17.94 37.29
N PHE A 79 -2.61 -18.34 36.05
CA PHE A 79 -1.33 -18.01 35.44
C PHE A 79 -1.16 -16.51 35.19
N ARG A 80 -2.23 -15.80 34.78
CA ARG A 80 -2.23 -14.33 34.70
C ARG A 80 -1.93 -13.65 36.03
N THR A 81 -2.43 -14.23 37.13
CA THR A 81 -2.16 -13.74 38.49
C THR A 81 -0.70 -13.99 38.89
N VAL A 82 -0.16 -15.17 38.57
CA VAL A 82 1.25 -15.52 38.83
C VAL A 82 2.20 -14.65 38.00
N LEU A 83 1.95 -14.52 36.69
CA LEU A 83 2.73 -13.68 35.77
C LEU A 83 2.59 -12.18 36.06
N SER A 84 1.57 -11.77 36.82
CA SER A 84 1.45 -10.39 37.30
C SER A 84 2.41 -10.06 38.45
N LYS A 85 3.08 -11.04 39.06
CA LYS A 85 4.10 -10.83 40.11
C LYS A 85 5.46 -10.53 39.49
N LYS A 86 5.81 -9.23 39.41
CA LYS A 86 7.05 -8.75 38.77
C LYS A 86 8.34 -9.39 39.27
N ILE A 87 8.47 -9.62 40.59
CA ILE A 87 9.69 -10.22 41.19
C ILE A 87 9.89 -11.64 40.67
N ASP A 88 8.82 -12.44 40.71
CA ASP A 88 8.87 -13.85 40.29
C ASP A 88 9.05 -13.94 38.78
N LEU A 89 8.39 -13.05 38.03
CA LEU A 89 8.56 -12.96 36.58
C LEU A 89 9.99 -12.59 36.19
N ALA A 90 10.61 -11.58 36.82
CA ALA A 90 11.99 -11.20 36.53
C ALA A 90 12.96 -12.37 36.80
N LYS A 91 12.79 -13.07 37.93
CA LYS A 91 13.58 -14.28 38.25
C LYS A 91 13.37 -15.39 37.21
N PHE A 92 12.12 -15.62 36.81
CA PHE A 92 11.76 -16.62 35.80
C PHE A 92 12.43 -16.32 34.46
N LEU A 93 12.24 -15.10 33.93
CA LEU A 93 12.81 -14.67 32.66
C LEU A 93 14.35 -14.72 32.67
N ASN A 94 14.98 -14.32 33.76
CA ASN A 94 16.44 -14.38 33.89
C ASN A 94 16.96 -15.81 33.94
N LYS A 95 16.24 -16.71 34.64
CA LYS A 95 16.65 -18.11 34.74
C LYS A 95 16.51 -18.86 33.42
N PHE A 96 15.39 -18.68 32.72
CA PHE A 96 15.07 -19.50 31.55
C PHE A 96 15.49 -18.86 30.22
N LEU A 97 15.54 -17.53 30.14
CA LEU A 97 15.87 -16.80 28.90
C LEU A 97 17.14 -15.94 29.03
N SER A 98 17.80 -15.93 30.20
CA SER A 98 19.06 -15.19 30.43
C SER A 98 18.98 -13.68 30.17
N LEU A 99 17.79 -13.06 30.31
CA LEU A 99 17.56 -11.66 29.94
C LEU A 99 18.20 -10.61 30.87
N LYS A 100 18.70 -11.00 32.05
CA LYS A 100 19.35 -10.13 33.06
C LYS A 100 18.53 -8.88 33.46
N ILE A 101 17.20 -8.98 33.50
CA ILE A 101 16.27 -7.90 33.83
C ILE A 101 16.15 -7.73 35.35
N LYS A 102 16.23 -6.51 35.86
CA LYS A 102 15.91 -6.22 37.27
C LYS A 102 14.41 -6.01 37.44
N THR A 103 13.86 -6.40 38.60
CA THR A 103 12.42 -6.27 38.89
C THR A 103 11.91 -4.84 38.67
N GLU A 104 12.70 -3.85 39.08
CA GLU A 104 12.34 -2.44 39.03
C GLU A 104 12.25 -1.93 37.59
N GLU A 105 12.85 -2.64 36.64
CA GLU A 105 12.82 -2.34 35.22
C GLU A 105 11.55 -2.88 34.54
N LEU A 106 10.74 -3.72 35.19
CA LEU A 106 9.50 -4.23 34.60
C LEU A 106 8.32 -3.29 34.88
N GLU A 107 7.70 -2.78 33.81
CA GLU A 107 6.44 -2.05 33.83
C GLU A 107 5.34 -2.85 33.15
N LYS A 108 4.19 -3.00 33.80
CA LYS A 108 3.06 -3.68 33.17
C LYS A 108 2.49 -2.76 32.08
N TYR A 109 2.37 -3.25 30.86
CA TYR A 109 1.91 -2.46 29.73
C TYR A 109 0.43 -2.74 29.48
N ASN A 110 -0.43 -1.82 29.91
CA ASN A 110 -1.88 -1.94 29.82
C ASN A 110 -2.44 -0.79 28.97
N ASN A 111 -2.14 -0.73 27.68
CA ASN A 111 -2.78 0.28 26.82
C ASN A 111 -4.27 -0.08 26.65
N SER A 112 -5.18 0.90 26.79
CA SER A 112 -6.63 0.69 26.63
C SER A 112 -6.99 0.18 25.23
N TYR A 113 -6.25 0.59 24.20
CA TYR A 113 -6.45 0.17 22.81
C TYR A 113 -6.07 -1.31 22.60
N ILE A 114 -4.91 -1.71 23.10
CA ILE A 114 -4.48 -3.12 23.19
C ILE A 114 -5.54 -3.90 23.97
N ASN A 115 -5.91 -3.46 25.17
CA ASN A 115 -6.91 -4.16 25.97
C ASN A 115 -8.29 -4.32 25.28
N GLN A 116 -8.67 -3.51 24.28
CA GLN A 116 -9.91 -3.72 23.52
C GLN A 116 -9.76 -4.81 22.44
N ARG A 117 -8.67 -4.82 21.67
CA ARG A 117 -8.41 -5.84 20.64
C ARG A 117 -8.00 -7.19 21.25
N PHE A 118 -7.28 -7.16 22.37
CA PHE A 118 -6.86 -8.32 23.16
C PHE A 118 -7.93 -8.82 24.16
N LYS A 119 -9.01 -8.07 24.44
CA LYS A 119 -10.09 -8.59 25.31
C LYS A 119 -10.79 -9.83 24.73
N ASN A 120 -10.79 -9.96 23.40
CA ASN A 120 -11.38 -11.09 22.68
C ASN A 120 -10.33 -12.15 22.28
N ARG A 121 -9.05 -11.91 22.58
CA ARG A 121 -7.91 -12.71 22.11
C ARG A 121 -6.98 -12.93 23.30
N GLU A 122 -6.91 -14.14 23.81
CA GLU A 122 -6.44 -14.55 25.16
C GLU A 122 -5.01 -14.15 25.60
N ALA A 123 -4.48 -12.96 25.27
CA ALA A 123 -3.18 -12.57 25.74
C ALA A 123 -3.12 -12.45 27.26
N ASP A 124 -2.16 -13.13 27.86
CA ASP A 124 -2.13 -13.26 29.31
C ASP A 124 -1.52 -12.04 29.99
N VAL A 125 -0.29 -11.66 29.63
CA VAL A 125 0.35 -10.45 30.18
C VAL A 125 1.37 -9.84 29.23
N VAL A 126 1.34 -8.49 29.13
CA VAL A 126 2.40 -7.71 28.46
C VAL A 126 3.16 -6.86 29.48
N TYR A 127 4.48 -6.96 29.45
CA TYR A 127 5.39 -6.08 30.18
C TYR A 127 6.23 -5.26 29.24
N ARG A 128 6.80 -4.19 29.77
CA ARG A 128 7.78 -3.35 29.12
C ARG A 128 8.99 -3.20 30.02
N ILE A 129 10.17 -3.18 29.41
CA ILE A 129 11.42 -2.88 30.11
C ILE A 129 11.58 -1.35 30.16
N LYS A 130 11.71 -0.76 31.35
CA LYS A 130 11.86 0.68 31.55
C LYS A 130 13.00 1.25 30.74
N ASN A 131 12.78 2.44 30.19
CA ASN A 131 13.74 3.19 29.39
C ASN A 131 14.22 2.45 28.12
N GLN A 132 13.53 1.36 27.76
CA GLN A 132 13.70 0.64 26.51
C GLN A 132 12.32 0.53 25.87
N ASN A 133 12.22 0.66 24.54
CA ASN A 133 10.97 0.37 23.86
C ASN A 133 10.87 -1.15 23.57
N ILE A 134 11.19 -1.98 24.57
CA ILE A 134 11.15 -3.45 24.49
C ILE A 134 9.99 -3.97 25.33
N PHE A 135 9.13 -4.74 24.69
CA PHE A 135 7.94 -5.34 25.25
C PHE A 135 8.12 -6.86 25.35
N LEU A 136 7.66 -7.43 26.45
CA LEU A 136 7.62 -8.86 26.72
C LEU A 136 6.17 -9.28 26.61
N LEU A 137 5.84 -10.00 25.54
CA LEU A 137 4.52 -10.58 25.32
C LEU A 137 4.53 -12.01 25.85
N ILE A 138 3.75 -12.30 26.88
CA ILE A 138 3.75 -13.61 27.52
C ILE A 138 2.35 -14.22 27.38
N GLU A 139 2.31 -15.36 26.68
CA GLU A 139 1.12 -16.18 26.42
C GLU A 139 1.21 -17.49 27.18
N HIS A 140 0.18 -17.86 27.93
CA HIS A 140 0.08 -19.18 28.54
C HIS A 140 -0.78 -20.10 27.67
N GLN A 141 -0.37 -21.36 27.55
CA GLN A 141 -1.10 -22.37 26.78
C GLN A 141 -1.18 -23.69 27.54
N THR A 142 -2.40 -24.18 27.75
CA THR A 142 -2.65 -25.51 28.34
C THR A 142 -2.85 -26.60 27.27
N LYS A 143 -2.99 -26.20 26.01
CA LYS A 143 -3.17 -27.10 24.85
C LYS A 143 -2.29 -26.64 23.70
N ILE A 144 -2.02 -27.56 22.78
CA ILE A 144 -1.28 -27.25 21.57
C ILE A 144 -2.23 -26.57 20.58
N ASP A 145 -2.01 -25.28 20.34
CA ASP A 145 -2.66 -24.53 19.27
C ASP A 145 -1.67 -24.31 18.12
N LYS A 146 -1.97 -24.92 16.96
CA LYS A 146 -1.12 -24.85 15.76
C LYS A 146 -1.01 -23.42 15.20
N LYS A 147 -1.92 -22.51 15.57
CA LYS A 147 -1.92 -21.11 15.13
C LYS A 147 -1.08 -20.19 16.03
N MET A 148 -0.53 -20.69 17.14
CA MET A 148 0.19 -19.86 18.12
C MET A 148 1.32 -19.00 17.52
N PRO A 149 2.18 -19.50 16.61
CA PRO A 149 3.21 -18.66 15.99
C PRO A 149 2.63 -17.45 15.25
N ILE A 150 1.52 -17.62 14.53
CA ILE A 150 0.83 -16.55 13.79
C ILE A 150 0.17 -15.58 14.78
N ARG A 151 -0.48 -16.09 15.83
CA ARG A 151 -1.08 -15.26 16.88
C ARG A 151 -0.04 -14.36 17.57
N LEU A 152 1.14 -14.89 17.87
CA LEU A 152 2.24 -14.11 18.46
C LEU A 152 2.72 -13.01 17.52
N LEU A 153 2.79 -13.27 16.21
CA LEU A 153 3.16 -12.26 15.21
C LEU A 153 2.12 -11.13 15.14
N GLU A 154 0.82 -11.48 15.14
CA GLU A 154 -0.27 -10.51 15.19
C GLU A 154 -0.19 -9.64 16.44
N TYR A 155 -0.09 -10.26 17.62
CA TYR A 155 0.00 -9.55 18.90
C TYR A 155 1.24 -8.66 18.98
N SER A 156 2.38 -9.16 18.49
CA SER A 156 3.62 -8.38 18.44
C SER A 156 3.46 -7.14 17.56
N THR A 157 2.81 -7.28 16.40
CA THR A 157 2.55 -6.16 15.48
C THR A 157 1.62 -5.13 16.12
N GLU A 158 0.53 -5.57 16.76
CA GLU A 158 -0.41 -4.67 17.45
C GLU A 158 0.26 -3.90 18.61
N ILE A 159 1.14 -4.56 19.38
CA ILE A 159 1.90 -3.89 20.45
C ILE A 159 2.86 -2.85 19.86
N MET A 160 3.54 -3.17 18.74
CA MET A 160 4.43 -2.22 18.06
C MET A 160 3.66 -1.00 17.52
N GLU A 161 2.55 -1.22 16.82
CA GLU A 161 1.69 -0.14 16.29
C GLU A 161 1.24 0.79 17.42
N SER A 162 0.70 0.21 18.49
CA SER A 162 0.25 0.96 19.67
C SER A 162 1.38 1.75 20.35
N ALA A 163 2.60 1.20 20.38
CA ALA A 163 3.76 1.87 20.96
C ALA A 163 4.35 2.96 20.04
N ILE A 164 4.15 2.88 18.72
CA ILE A 164 4.53 3.94 17.76
C ILE A 164 3.60 5.16 17.92
N GLU A 165 2.30 4.92 18.09
CA GLU A 165 1.31 5.99 18.29
C GLU A 165 1.53 6.73 19.63
N ASP A 166 2.04 6.04 20.65
CA ASP A 166 2.47 6.64 21.91
C ASP A 166 3.78 7.43 21.74
N LYS A 167 3.65 8.71 21.37
CA LYS A 167 4.75 9.67 21.12
C LYS A 167 5.72 9.89 22.30
N LYS A 168 5.49 9.25 23.45
CA LYS A 168 6.35 9.32 24.64
C LYS A 168 7.71 8.66 24.43
N TYR A 169 7.88 7.80 23.43
CA TYR A 169 9.11 7.01 23.24
C TYR A 169 9.73 7.26 21.85
N LYS A 170 11.06 7.49 21.83
CA LYS A 170 11.79 7.93 20.63
C LYS A 170 12.45 6.81 19.81
N THR A 171 12.47 5.58 20.34
CA THR A 171 13.11 4.43 19.69
C THR A 171 12.04 3.48 19.17
N GLU A 172 12.30 2.79 18.05
CA GLU A 172 11.40 1.79 17.47
C GLU A 172 11.02 0.71 18.51
N PRO A 173 9.73 0.35 18.64
CA PRO A 173 9.31 -0.69 19.57
C PRO A 173 9.76 -2.08 19.10
N ARG A 174 10.12 -2.92 20.07
CA ARG A 174 10.50 -4.32 19.85
C ARG A 174 9.69 -5.21 20.78
N VAL A 175 9.25 -6.36 20.29
CA VAL A 175 8.49 -7.32 21.08
C VAL A 175 9.27 -8.63 21.17
N ILE A 176 9.38 -9.17 22.37
CA ILE A 176 9.90 -10.50 22.66
C ILE A 176 8.68 -11.37 23.01
N PRO A 177 8.19 -12.20 22.08
CA PRO A 177 7.11 -13.13 22.34
C PRO A 177 7.61 -14.35 23.14
N ILE A 178 6.82 -14.79 24.11
CA ILE A 178 7.14 -15.88 25.03
C ILE A 178 5.89 -16.73 25.22
N VAL A 179 5.98 -18.03 24.95
CA VAL A 179 4.91 -19.00 25.25
C VAL A 179 5.28 -19.80 26.49
N LEU A 180 4.43 -19.75 27.51
CA LEU A 180 4.47 -20.63 28.68
C LEU A 180 3.48 -21.78 28.44
N TYR A 181 3.98 -22.91 27.96
CA TYR A 181 3.15 -24.08 27.70
C TYR A 181 3.18 -25.07 28.88
N THR A 182 1.99 -25.42 29.41
CA THR A 182 1.81 -26.36 30.54
C THR A 182 0.89 -27.53 30.21
N GLY A 183 0.69 -27.83 28.92
CA GLY A 183 -0.15 -28.93 28.50
C GLY A 183 0.47 -30.31 28.74
N LYS A 184 -0.37 -31.35 28.69
CA LYS A 184 0.04 -32.74 28.96
C LYS A 184 0.90 -33.35 27.86
N ALA A 185 0.61 -33.00 26.60
CA ALA A 185 1.35 -33.49 25.44
C ALA A 185 2.65 -32.69 25.25
N LYS A 186 3.69 -33.28 24.66
CA LYS A 186 4.89 -32.52 24.28
C LYS A 186 4.56 -31.53 23.16
N TRP A 187 5.09 -30.31 23.27
CA TRP A 187 4.96 -29.29 22.22
C TRP A 187 5.55 -29.78 20.90
N ASN A 188 4.80 -29.63 19.79
CA ASN A 188 5.17 -30.16 18.47
C ASN A 188 4.78 -29.23 17.31
N VAL A 189 4.62 -27.93 17.58
CA VAL A 189 4.29 -26.91 16.56
C VAL A 189 5.59 -26.28 16.06
N ASN A 190 5.70 -26.06 14.74
CA ASN A 190 6.82 -25.31 14.18
C ASN A 190 6.69 -23.84 14.57
N GLU A 191 7.71 -23.30 15.23
CA GLU A 191 7.72 -21.94 15.78
C GLU A 191 8.17 -20.89 14.77
N ASP A 192 8.81 -21.30 13.66
CA ASP A 192 9.29 -20.39 12.62
C ASP A 192 8.22 -20.11 11.57
N THR A 193 7.60 -18.93 11.66
CA THR A 193 6.61 -18.46 10.68
C THR A 193 7.22 -18.25 9.29
N LYS A 194 8.55 -18.10 9.15
CA LYS A 194 9.21 -17.89 7.85
C LYS A 194 9.21 -19.15 7.00
N VAL A 195 9.21 -20.34 7.62
CA VAL A 195 9.09 -21.62 6.90
C VAL A 195 7.75 -21.74 6.17
N SER A 196 6.73 -21.01 6.63
CA SER A 196 5.43 -20.90 5.95
C SER A 196 5.37 -19.82 4.87
N GLN A 197 6.49 -19.14 4.59
CA GLN A 197 6.60 -18.11 3.56
C GLN A 197 7.45 -18.63 2.40
N GLN A 198 6.99 -18.37 1.17
CA GLN A 198 7.77 -18.69 -0.03
C GLN A 198 8.89 -17.66 -0.21
N LEU A 199 10.12 -18.15 -0.33
CA LEU A 199 11.32 -17.32 -0.45
C LEU A 199 11.79 -17.25 -1.90
N PHE A 200 12.02 -16.03 -2.40
CA PHE A 200 12.81 -15.75 -3.60
C PHE A 200 14.05 -14.99 -3.14
N GLU A 201 15.26 -15.36 -3.59
CA GLU A 201 16.52 -14.76 -3.09
C GLU A 201 16.60 -13.25 -3.31
N GLU A 202 15.92 -12.77 -4.35
CA GLU A 202 15.86 -11.39 -4.79
C GLU A 202 14.79 -10.57 -4.06
N VAL A 203 13.87 -11.22 -3.34
CA VAL A 203 12.74 -10.57 -2.67
C VAL A 203 12.77 -10.89 -1.18
N LYS A 204 13.07 -9.86 -0.37
CA LYS A 204 12.92 -9.97 1.08
C LYS A 204 11.46 -10.16 1.46
N ILE A 205 11.22 -11.15 2.30
CA ILE A 205 9.95 -11.34 2.99
C ILE A 205 9.69 -10.25 4.03
N ILE A 206 8.41 -10.04 4.35
CA ILE A 206 8.00 -9.14 5.43
C ILE A 206 8.34 -9.81 6.77
N ASP A 207 9.58 -9.56 7.21
CA ASP A 207 10.10 -9.90 8.54
C ASP A 207 10.84 -8.66 9.08
N GLY A 208 10.08 -7.57 9.26
CA GLY A 208 10.60 -6.25 9.65
C GLY A 208 11.49 -5.57 8.59
N LYS A 209 11.64 -6.15 7.40
CA LYS A 209 12.33 -5.57 6.23
C LYS A 209 11.41 -5.70 5.02
N PHE A 210 11.35 -4.66 4.19
CA PHE A 210 10.58 -4.63 2.95
C PHE A 210 11.47 -4.18 1.79
N ASN A 211 11.09 -4.53 0.57
CA ASN A 211 11.72 -4.02 -0.65
C ASN A 211 10.92 -2.81 -1.12
N LEU A 212 11.57 -1.65 -1.17
CA LEU A 212 10.96 -0.41 -1.65
C LEU A 212 11.52 -0.10 -3.03
N ILE A 213 10.63 -0.07 -4.03
CA ILE A 213 10.89 0.49 -5.35
C ILE A 213 10.20 1.86 -5.36
N ASP A 214 11.00 2.91 -5.20
CA ASP A 214 10.51 4.29 -5.26
C ASP A 214 10.84 4.88 -6.63
N ILE A 215 9.81 5.19 -7.41
CA ILE A 215 9.93 5.78 -8.75
C ILE A 215 10.74 7.08 -8.77
N ASN A 216 10.82 7.80 -7.66
CA ASN A 216 11.58 9.04 -7.57
C ASN A 216 13.10 8.81 -7.64
N ASN A 217 13.57 7.59 -7.37
CA ASN A 217 14.98 7.23 -7.46
C ASN A 217 15.45 6.85 -8.87
N PHE A 218 14.54 6.88 -9.86
CA PHE A 218 14.84 6.56 -11.26
C PHE A 218 14.75 7.81 -12.13
N SER A 219 15.70 8.01 -13.03
CA SER A 219 15.62 9.08 -14.03
C SER A 219 14.60 8.74 -15.13
N GLU A 220 14.20 9.72 -15.92
CA GLU A 220 13.29 9.48 -17.05
C GLU A 220 13.96 8.60 -18.12
N GLU A 221 15.26 8.83 -18.33
CA GLU A 221 16.12 8.06 -19.24
C GLU A 221 16.25 6.61 -18.79
N GLU A 222 16.47 6.36 -17.49
CA GLU A 222 16.56 5.00 -16.93
C GLU A 222 15.25 4.21 -17.14
N LEU A 223 14.09 4.86 -17.02
CA LEU A 223 12.78 4.21 -17.18
C LEU A 223 12.40 3.98 -18.64
N ILE A 224 12.81 4.88 -19.55
CA ILE A 224 12.47 4.77 -20.98
C ILE A 224 13.39 3.78 -21.71
N GLU A 225 14.69 3.74 -21.38
CA GLU A 225 15.67 2.87 -22.04
C GLU A 225 15.52 1.40 -21.63
N ASP A 226 14.89 1.14 -20.50
CA ASP A 226 14.64 -0.22 -20.04
C ASP A 226 13.65 -0.95 -20.95
N ASP A 227 13.75 -2.28 -21.05
CA ASP A 227 12.93 -3.10 -21.96
C ASP A 227 11.63 -3.60 -21.31
N ILE A 228 11.45 -3.41 -20.00
CA ILE A 228 10.25 -3.80 -19.26
C ILE A 228 9.10 -2.84 -19.57
N PHE A 229 7.89 -3.38 -19.73
CA PHE A 229 6.69 -2.59 -19.97
C PHE A 229 6.28 -1.74 -18.76
N ILE A 230 6.40 -2.30 -17.55
CA ILE A 230 6.07 -1.64 -16.28
C ILE A 230 6.89 -0.36 -16.07
N THR A 231 8.18 -0.34 -16.38
CA THR A 231 9.04 0.85 -16.22
C THR A 231 8.61 2.00 -17.15
N LYS A 232 8.13 1.67 -18.35
CA LYS A 232 7.50 2.65 -19.26
C LYS A 232 6.20 3.22 -18.68
N MET A 233 5.38 2.39 -18.04
CA MET A 233 4.14 2.88 -17.39
C MET A 233 4.46 3.75 -16.16
N MET A 234 5.47 3.37 -15.39
CA MET A 234 5.99 4.20 -14.28
C MET A 234 6.36 5.60 -14.79
N LEU A 235 7.11 5.68 -15.89
CA LEU A 235 7.49 6.96 -16.49
C LEU A 235 6.29 7.84 -16.83
N VAL A 236 5.23 7.27 -17.40
CA VAL A 236 3.99 8.01 -17.70
C VAL A 236 3.32 8.51 -16.42
N GLU A 237 3.24 7.70 -15.37
CA GLU A 237 2.66 8.13 -14.08
C GLU A 237 3.50 9.19 -13.35
N LYS A 238 4.81 9.30 -13.65
CA LYS A 238 5.68 10.37 -13.15
C LYS A 238 5.40 11.73 -13.78
N CYS A 239 4.72 11.77 -14.94
CA CYS A 239 4.41 13.00 -15.66
C CYS A 239 3.36 13.84 -14.94
N LYS A 240 3.54 15.16 -14.92
CA LYS A 240 2.71 16.09 -14.14
C LYS A 240 1.58 16.74 -14.92
N ASP A 241 1.68 16.77 -16.25
CA ASP A 241 0.75 17.46 -17.13
C ASP A 241 0.47 16.65 -18.40
N THR A 242 -0.61 17.01 -19.09
CA THR A 242 -1.15 16.28 -20.24
C THR A 242 -0.24 16.31 -21.46
N GLU A 243 0.52 17.39 -21.64
CA GLU A 243 1.48 17.53 -22.72
C GLU A 243 2.65 16.56 -22.52
N LYS A 244 3.27 16.56 -21.33
CA LYS A 244 4.36 15.66 -21.00
C LYS A 244 3.93 14.19 -21.02
N ILE A 245 2.70 13.89 -20.61
CA ILE A 245 2.11 12.55 -20.79
C ILE A 245 2.07 12.20 -22.28
N ALA A 246 1.50 13.04 -23.14
CA ALA A 246 1.40 12.77 -24.58
C ALA A 246 2.78 12.57 -25.24
N GLU A 247 3.76 13.41 -24.90
CA GLU A 247 5.15 13.27 -25.36
C GLU A 247 5.80 11.96 -24.91
N THR A 248 5.57 11.58 -23.65
CA THR A 248 6.13 10.36 -23.07
C THR A 248 5.50 9.12 -23.69
N LEU A 249 4.18 9.12 -23.86
CA LEU A 249 3.46 8.07 -24.59
C LEU A 249 4.02 7.91 -25.98
N TYR A 250 4.27 9.02 -26.68
CA TYR A 250 4.89 9.01 -27.99
C TYR A 250 6.29 8.39 -27.99
N LYS A 251 7.16 8.78 -27.05
CA LYS A 251 8.49 8.14 -26.92
C LYS A 251 8.36 6.64 -26.73
N ILE A 252 7.40 6.20 -25.91
CA ILE A 252 7.12 4.78 -25.65
C ILE A 252 6.62 4.07 -26.91
N THR A 253 5.77 4.69 -27.74
CA THR A 253 5.24 4.05 -28.97
C THR A 253 6.35 3.61 -29.92
N LYS A 254 7.48 4.33 -29.96
CA LYS A 254 8.61 4.04 -30.85
C LYS A 254 9.42 2.83 -30.42
N ILE A 255 9.42 2.53 -29.13
CA ILE A 255 10.30 1.53 -28.52
C ILE A 255 9.55 0.34 -27.92
N ILE A 256 8.21 0.43 -27.86
CA ILE A 256 7.38 -0.63 -27.29
C ILE A 256 7.41 -1.88 -28.16
N LYS A 257 7.53 -3.04 -27.52
CA LYS A 257 7.54 -4.35 -28.18
C LYS A 257 6.16 -4.68 -28.74
N GLU A 258 6.10 -5.42 -29.85
CA GLU A 258 4.83 -5.81 -30.49
C GLU A 258 3.87 -6.52 -29.53
N GLU A 259 4.39 -7.37 -28.63
CA GLU A 259 3.60 -8.10 -27.63
C GLU A 259 2.89 -7.19 -26.62
N ASP A 260 3.48 -6.04 -26.29
CA ASP A 260 2.93 -5.10 -25.31
C ASP A 260 1.99 -4.05 -25.93
N LYS A 261 2.01 -3.87 -27.27
CA LYS A 261 1.25 -2.82 -27.96
C LYS A 261 -0.26 -2.88 -27.70
N THR A 262 -0.83 -4.08 -27.66
CA THR A 262 -2.28 -4.26 -27.43
C THR A 262 -2.69 -3.81 -26.03
N THR A 263 -1.94 -4.26 -25.01
CA THR A 263 -2.11 -3.85 -23.61
C THR A 263 -1.89 -2.36 -23.43
N PHE A 264 -0.86 -1.81 -24.06
CA PHE A 264 -0.56 -0.38 -24.02
C PHE A 264 -1.68 0.48 -24.60
N LYS A 265 -2.21 0.11 -25.77
CA LYS A 265 -3.37 0.80 -26.36
C LYS A 265 -4.59 0.75 -25.45
N LYS A 266 -4.83 -0.38 -24.79
CA LYS A 266 -5.93 -0.52 -23.82
C LYS A 266 -5.74 0.42 -22.62
N ILE A 267 -4.54 0.48 -22.06
CA ILE A 267 -4.21 1.39 -20.95
C ILE A 267 -4.39 2.86 -21.35
N ILE A 268 -3.89 3.26 -22.53
CA ILE A 268 -4.11 4.63 -23.04
C ILE A 268 -5.61 4.94 -23.13
N LYS A 269 -6.39 3.98 -23.66
CA LYS A 269 -7.83 4.15 -23.84
C LYS A 269 -8.61 4.24 -22.53
N GLU A 270 -8.29 3.40 -21.54
CA GLU A 270 -9.07 3.25 -20.32
C GLU A 270 -8.64 4.23 -19.23
N ILE A 271 -7.33 4.43 -19.05
CA ILE A 271 -6.79 5.20 -17.92
C ILE A 271 -6.51 6.65 -18.34
N TRP A 272 -5.95 6.85 -19.53
CA TRP A 272 -5.48 8.18 -19.93
C TRP A 272 -6.51 8.97 -20.73
N ALA A 273 -7.59 8.36 -21.25
CA ALA A 273 -8.74 9.12 -21.76
C ALA A 273 -9.33 10.09 -20.72
N GLU A 274 -9.31 9.74 -19.43
CA GLU A 274 -9.71 10.66 -18.36
C GLU A 274 -8.69 11.78 -18.14
N LYS A 275 -7.39 11.49 -18.23
CA LYS A 275 -6.32 12.46 -17.97
C LYS A 275 -6.09 13.43 -19.13
N ILE A 276 -6.14 12.97 -20.39
CA ILE A 276 -5.80 13.79 -21.58
C ILE A 276 -6.97 14.03 -22.54
N GLY A 277 -8.15 13.48 -22.25
CA GLY A 277 -9.36 13.63 -23.05
C GLY A 277 -9.53 12.54 -24.12
N THR A 278 -10.78 12.11 -24.34
CA THR A 278 -11.14 11.01 -25.24
C THR A 278 -10.75 11.28 -26.70
N GLU A 279 -10.88 12.52 -27.17
CA GLU A 279 -10.52 12.91 -28.53
C GLU A 279 -9.01 12.79 -28.77
N ASN A 280 -8.20 13.32 -27.83
CA ASN A 280 -6.75 13.26 -27.90
C ASN A 280 -6.23 11.82 -27.75
N THR A 281 -6.83 11.05 -26.86
CA THR A 281 -6.58 9.61 -26.74
C THR A 281 -6.86 8.87 -28.05
N ASN A 282 -8.00 9.11 -28.71
CA ASN A 282 -8.33 8.47 -29.99
C ASN A 282 -7.36 8.89 -31.10
N LYS A 283 -6.93 10.16 -31.13
CA LYS A 283 -5.90 10.64 -32.06
C LYS A 283 -4.57 9.92 -31.81
N ILE A 284 -4.15 9.81 -30.55
CA ILE A 284 -2.93 9.09 -30.16
C ILE A 284 -3.00 7.62 -30.59
N LEU A 285 -4.11 6.95 -30.31
CA LEU A 285 -4.34 5.54 -30.68
C LEU A 285 -4.39 5.31 -32.19
N LYS A 286 -5.02 6.22 -32.94
CA LYS A 286 -5.08 6.15 -34.41
C LYS A 286 -3.68 6.35 -35.02
N LYS A 287 -2.90 7.28 -34.48
CA LYS A 287 -1.56 7.59 -34.99
C LYS A 287 -0.51 6.54 -34.62
N LEU A 288 -0.73 5.86 -33.50
CA LEU A 288 -0.05 4.61 -33.13
C LEU A 288 -0.15 3.54 -34.23
N ASP A 289 -1.23 3.53 -35.01
CA ASP A 289 -1.42 2.62 -36.14
C ASP A 289 -0.86 3.16 -37.47
N GLU A 290 -0.69 4.48 -37.61
CA GLU A 290 -0.32 5.15 -38.88
C GLU A 290 1.19 5.47 -39.02
N GLY A 291 1.97 5.54 -37.93
CA GLY A 291 3.44 5.75 -37.97
C GLY A 291 3.93 7.18 -37.71
N ASP A 292 5.27 7.33 -37.60
CA ASP A 292 5.97 8.33 -36.77
C ASP A 292 5.73 9.83 -37.12
N ASP A 293 5.68 10.21 -38.40
CA ASP A 293 5.49 11.61 -38.84
C ASP A 293 4.13 12.20 -38.46
N SER A 294 3.16 11.33 -38.24
CA SER A 294 1.76 11.71 -38.03
C SER A 294 1.46 12.08 -36.57
N MET A 295 2.34 11.69 -35.63
CA MET A 295 2.12 11.83 -34.19
C MET A 295 2.70 13.12 -33.60
N LEU A 296 3.79 13.65 -34.18
CA LEU A 296 4.26 15.00 -33.86
C LEU A 296 3.19 16.05 -34.12
N ALA A 297 2.38 15.87 -35.18
CA ALA A 297 1.24 16.74 -35.46
C ALA A 297 0.15 16.67 -34.39
N VAL A 298 -0.03 15.53 -33.71
CA VAL A 298 -0.99 15.41 -32.59
C VAL A 298 -0.44 16.08 -31.34
N ILE A 299 0.85 15.93 -31.05
CA ILE A 299 1.49 16.64 -29.93
C ILE A 299 1.41 18.15 -30.15
N GLU A 300 1.72 18.62 -31.36
CA GLU A 300 1.65 20.05 -31.69
C GLU A 300 0.22 20.58 -31.65
N MET A 301 -0.76 19.79 -32.13
CA MET A 301 -2.18 20.12 -31.98
C MET A 301 -2.59 20.25 -30.51
N ILE A 302 -2.16 19.33 -29.63
CA ILE A 302 -2.45 19.39 -28.19
C ILE A 302 -1.81 20.64 -27.58
N ARG A 303 -0.58 21.00 -27.97
CA ARG A 303 0.08 22.24 -27.54
C ARG A 303 -0.69 23.48 -27.99
N GLU A 304 -1.08 23.53 -29.27
CA GLU A 304 -1.85 24.64 -29.83
C GLU A 304 -3.22 24.78 -29.14
N GLU A 305 -3.90 23.66 -28.87
CA GLU A 305 -5.19 23.65 -28.18
C GLU A 305 -5.06 24.13 -26.74
N ASN A 306 -4.08 23.60 -26.00
CA ASN A 306 -3.74 24.06 -24.64
C ASN A 306 -3.44 25.57 -24.65
N GLN A 307 -2.65 26.04 -25.60
CA GLN A 307 -2.32 27.46 -25.76
C GLN A 307 -3.54 28.30 -26.11
N ARG A 308 -4.45 27.76 -26.93
CA ARG A 308 -5.73 28.40 -27.27
C ARG A 308 -6.61 28.53 -26.04
N TYR A 309 -6.76 27.50 -25.21
CA TYR A 309 -7.52 27.60 -23.96
C TYR A 309 -6.92 28.60 -22.99
N ILE A 310 -5.59 28.62 -22.85
CA ILE A 310 -4.89 29.65 -22.06
C ILE A 310 -5.19 31.05 -22.61
N ASN A 311 -5.19 31.23 -23.92
CA ASN A 311 -5.49 32.51 -24.55
C ASN A 311 -6.95 32.92 -24.44
N ILE A 312 -7.89 31.97 -24.53
CA ILE A 312 -9.32 32.19 -24.30
C ILE A 312 -9.52 32.62 -22.84
N GLY A 313 -8.99 31.87 -21.88
CA GLY A 313 -9.06 32.22 -20.47
C GLY A 313 -8.46 33.60 -20.16
N ARG A 314 -7.33 33.95 -20.79
CA ARG A 314 -6.77 35.31 -20.69
C ARG A 314 -7.67 36.38 -21.31
N LYS A 315 -8.32 36.10 -22.44
CA LYS A 315 -9.21 37.06 -23.12
C LYS A 315 -10.52 37.24 -22.35
N GLU A 316 -11.10 36.16 -21.84
CA GLU A 316 -12.28 36.16 -20.98
C GLU A 316 -11.96 36.87 -19.68
N GLY A 317 -10.88 36.52 -18.99
CA GLY A 317 -10.44 37.23 -17.78
C GLY A 317 -10.20 38.73 -18.02
N ARG A 318 -9.70 39.13 -19.19
CA ARG A 318 -9.60 40.57 -19.55
C ARG A 318 -10.95 41.23 -19.81
N LYS A 319 -11.90 40.51 -20.43
CA LYS A 319 -13.26 41.03 -20.67
C LYS A 319 -14.01 41.16 -19.36
N GLU A 320 -14.02 40.11 -18.54
CA GLU A 320 -14.61 40.10 -17.21
C GLU A 320 -14.00 41.21 -16.34
N GLY A 321 -12.67 41.34 -16.32
CA GLY A 321 -12.00 42.42 -15.61
C GLY A 321 -12.39 43.82 -16.08
N LYS A 322 -12.59 44.03 -17.39
CA LYS A 322 -13.10 45.32 -17.92
C LYS A 322 -14.54 45.59 -17.53
N VAL A 323 -15.41 44.58 -17.61
CA VAL A 323 -16.82 44.70 -17.21
C VAL A 323 -16.90 45.02 -15.72
N GLN A 324 -16.19 44.27 -14.88
CA GLN A 324 -16.09 44.52 -13.44
C GLN A 324 -15.58 45.93 -13.16
N GLN A 325 -14.52 46.38 -13.86
CA GLN A 325 -13.99 47.73 -13.70
C GLN A 325 -15.00 48.82 -14.08
N ILE A 326 -15.74 48.66 -15.18
CA ILE A 326 -16.77 49.62 -15.59
C ILE A 326 -17.92 49.65 -14.58
N GLN A 327 -18.37 48.48 -14.11
CA GLN A 327 -19.39 48.37 -13.06
C GLN A 327 -18.94 49.10 -11.79
N GLU A 328 -17.69 48.90 -11.34
CA GLU A 328 -17.13 49.61 -10.19
C GLU A 328 -17.08 51.13 -10.39
N ILE A 329 -16.73 51.61 -11.60
CA ILE A 329 -16.69 53.03 -11.92
C ILE A 329 -18.10 53.64 -11.89
N VAL A 330 -19.06 52.98 -12.54
CA VAL A 330 -20.47 53.40 -12.55
C VAL A 330 -21.00 53.47 -11.12
N GLN A 331 -20.72 52.46 -10.30
CA GLN A 331 -21.15 52.45 -8.90
C GLN A 331 -20.55 53.62 -8.10
N LYS A 332 -19.26 53.92 -8.29
CA LYS A 332 -18.61 55.09 -7.66
C LYS A 332 -19.23 56.42 -8.12
N MET A 333 -19.62 56.54 -9.39
CA MET A 333 -20.26 57.75 -9.93
C MET A 333 -21.70 57.92 -9.43
N LEU A 334 -22.47 56.83 -9.35
CA LEU A 334 -23.82 56.82 -8.77
C LEU A 334 -23.79 57.20 -7.28
N ASN A 335 -22.83 56.66 -6.52
CA ASN A 335 -22.63 57.02 -5.11
C ASN A 335 -22.30 58.52 -4.94
N LYS A 336 -21.64 59.13 -5.94
CA LYS A 336 -21.36 60.58 -5.99
C LYS A 336 -22.55 61.41 -6.50
N LYS A 337 -23.71 60.80 -6.73
CA LYS A 337 -24.94 61.45 -7.24
C LYS A 337 -24.73 62.17 -8.57
N MET A 338 -23.83 61.67 -9.41
CA MET A 338 -23.68 62.17 -10.78
C MET A 338 -24.95 61.84 -11.57
N THR A 339 -25.35 62.75 -12.47
CA THR A 339 -26.55 62.55 -13.29
C THR A 339 -26.34 61.44 -14.31
N GLU A 340 -27.43 60.77 -14.71
CA GLU A 340 -27.38 59.68 -15.70
C GLU A 340 -26.76 60.13 -17.03
N ASP A 341 -27.02 61.37 -17.45
CA ASP A 341 -26.45 61.93 -18.68
C ASP A 341 -24.92 61.97 -18.63
N ILE A 342 -24.33 62.36 -17.49
CA ILE A 342 -22.87 62.40 -17.30
C ILE A 342 -22.30 60.98 -17.24
N ILE A 343 -22.99 60.04 -16.59
CA ILE A 343 -22.52 58.64 -16.51
C ILE A 343 -22.53 58.00 -17.90
N GLN A 344 -23.58 58.24 -18.68
CA GLN A 344 -23.67 57.78 -20.08
C GLN A 344 -22.53 58.38 -20.93
N GLU A 345 -22.24 59.68 -20.77
CA GLU A 345 -21.16 60.35 -21.50
C GLU A 345 -19.78 59.78 -21.15
N VAL A 346 -19.48 59.55 -19.86
CA VAL A 346 -18.16 59.10 -19.41
C VAL A 346 -17.92 57.62 -19.64
N THR A 347 -18.95 56.78 -19.49
CA THR A 347 -18.80 55.31 -19.58
C THR A 347 -19.19 54.75 -20.95
N GLY A 348 -19.93 55.52 -21.76
CA GLY A 348 -20.49 55.07 -23.04
C GLY A 348 -21.62 54.05 -22.91
N LEU A 349 -22.08 53.76 -21.70
CA LEU A 349 -23.19 52.84 -21.45
C LEU A 349 -24.52 53.50 -21.79
N LYS A 350 -25.49 52.70 -22.22
CA LYS A 350 -26.88 53.11 -22.38
C LYS A 350 -27.57 53.17 -21.03
N LYS A 351 -28.63 53.96 -20.94
CA LYS A 351 -29.49 54.04 -19.74
C LYS A 351 -29.92 52.67 -19.20
N GLU A 352 -30.33 51.75 -20.07
CA GLU A 352 -30.74 50.39 -19.70
C GLU A 352 -29.62 49.61 -18.98
N GLU A 353 -28.37 49.78 -19.41
CA GLU A 353 -27.20 49.10 -18.83
C GLU A 353 -26.83 49.70 -17.46
N ILE A 354 -26.95 51.02 -17.32
CA ILE A 354 -26.76 51.73 -16.04
C ILE A 354 -27.86 51.33 -15.06
N ASP A 355 -29.10 51.23 -15.51
CA ASP A 355 -30.23 50.84 -14.67
C ASP A 355 -30.11 49.39 -14.19
N LYS A 356 -29.57 48.49 -15.03
CA LYS A 356 -29.24 47.13 -14.62
C LYS A 356 -28.16 47.11 -13.52
N ILE A 357 -27.11 47.91 -13.65
CA ILE A 357 -26.05 48.02 -12.62
C ILE A 357 -26.62 48.60 -11.29
N LYS A 358 -27.54 49.57 -11.37
CA LYS A 358 -28.24 50.08 -10.18
C LYS A 358 -29.05 48.99 -9.47
N GLN A 359 -29.75 48.15 -10.24
CA GLN A 359 -30.56 47.05 -9.70
C GLN A 359 -29.72 45.94 -9.08
N GLU A 360 -28.54 45.66 -9.63
CA GLU A 360 -27.58 44.67 -9.09
C GLU A 360 -26.89 45.15 -7.80
N THR A 361 -27.05 46.42 -7.40
CA THR A 361 -26.38 47.03 -6.23
C THR A 361 -27.32 47.50 -5.12
N LEU A 362 -28.64 47.32 -5.29
CA LEU A 362 -29.66 47.42 -4.23
C LEU A 362 -29.79 46.08 -3.51
#